data_AF-A0A2V6RML6-F1
#
_entry.id   AF-A0A2V6RML6-F1
#
_cell.length_a   1.000
_cell.length_b   1.000
_cell.length_c   1.000
_cell.angle_alpha   90.00
_cell.angle_beta   90.00
_cell.angle_gamma   90.00
#
_symmetry.space_group_name_H-M   'P 1'
#
loop_
_entity.id
_entity.type
_entity.pdbx_description
1 polymer ?
#
loop_
_entity_poly.entity_id
_entity_poly.type
_entity_poly.pdbx_seq_one_letter_code
_entity_poly.pdbx_strand_id
1 'polypeptide(L)'
;PAAEQEVILDLMKFMRRPEQQVLTWKAFIGPSIKAATLDRAPADIQTLVREHWRPEYTDMEKKYRIVAQLPVKDLIAAMDRWDREVGAQRIKKF
;
A
#
# COMPACT_ATOMS: atom_id res chain seq x y z
N PRO A 1 6.47 -25.52 -8.90
CA PRO A 1 7.75 -26.17 -9.30
C PRO A 1 8.93 -25.19 -9.34
N ALA A 2 10.19 -25.68 -9.33
CA ALA A 2 11.38 -24.80 -9.31
C ALA A 2 11.41 -23.75 -10.44
N ALA A 3 10.99 -24.11 -11.66
CA ALA A 3 10.91 -23.18 -12.79
C ALA A 3 9.93 -22.01 -12.57
N GLU A 4 8.80 -22.24 -11.90
CA GLU A 4 7.84 -21.16 -11.57
C GLU A 4 8.45 -20.18 -10.56
N GLN A 5 9.25 -20.67 -9.61
CA GLN A 5 9.92 -19.83 -8.63
C GLN A 5 10.96 -18.91 -9.30
N GLU A 6 11.71 -19.43 -10.29
CA GLU A 6 12.65 -18.63 -11.07
C GLU A 6 11.95 -17.51 -11.85
N VAL A 7 10.83 -17.82 -12.50
CA VAL A 7 10.02 -16.82 -13.21
C VAL A 7 9.48 -15.74 -12.27
N ILE A 8 9.01 -16.13 -11.07
CA ILE A 8 8.56 -15.17 -10.05
C ILE A 8 9.72 -14.28 -9.61
N LEU A 9 10.91 -14.83 -9.38
CA LEU A 9 12.07 -14.04 -8.99
C LEU A 9 12.47 -13.05 -10.09
N ASP A 10 12.40 -13.44 -11.36
CA ASP A 10 12.69 -12.54 -12.47
C ASP A 10 11.63 -11.44 -12.64
N LEU A 11 10.35 -11.77 -12.44
CA LEU A 11 9.29 -10.77 -12.37
C LEU A 11 9.52 -9.80 -11.21
N MET A 12 9.89 -10.27 -10.01
CA MET A 12 10.21 -9.40 -8.88
C MET A 12 11.41 -8.49 -9.17
N LYS A 13 12.46 -9.00 -9.84
CA LYS A 13 13.59 -8.17 -10.28
C LYS A 13 13.14 -7.09 -11.25
N PHE A 14 12.29 -7.43 -12.21
CA PHE A 14 11.72 -6.48 -13.18
C PHE A 14 10.88 -5.40 -12.49
N MET A 15 9.92 -5.80 -11.65
CA MET A 15 9.02 -4.86 -10.97
C MET A 15 9.75 -3.90 -10.03
N ARG A 16 10.91 -4.29 -9.47
CA ARG A 16 11.73 -3.43 -8.60
C ARG A 16 12.57 -2.39 -9.34
N ARG A 17 12.63 -2.42 -10.68
CA ARG A 17 13.41 -1.41 -11.41
C ARG A 17 12.76 -0.03 -11.27
N PRO A 18 13.54 1.08 -11.15
CA PRO A 18 12.96 2.41 -10.98
C PRO A 18 11.94 2.78 -12.05
N GLU A 19 12.18 2.42 -13.31
CA GLU A 19 11.28 2.67 -14.45
C GLU A 19 9.95 1.93 -14.35
N GLN A 20 9.87 0.82 -13.63
CA GLN A 20 8.61 0.13 -13.34
C GLN A 20 7.93 0.73 -12.11
N GLN A 21 8.73 1.10 -11.11
CA GLN A 21 8.23 1.69 -9.87
C GLN A 21 7.62 3.08 -10.07
N VAL A 22 8.10 3.89 -11.03
CA VAL A 22 7.48 5.20 -11.30
C VAL A 22 6.02 5.09 -11.77
N LEU A 23 5.58 3.92 -12.26
CA LEU A 23 4.20 3.72 -12.68
C LEU A 23 3.25 3.57 -11.48
N THR A 24 3.75 3.22 -10.29
CA THR A 24 2.92 3.01 -9.09
C THR A 24 2.40 4.31 -8.49
N TRP A 25 2.96 5.46 -8.89
CA TRP A 25 2.43 6.79 -8.56
C TRP A 25 0.95 6.93 -8.95
N LYS A 26 0.51 6.28 -10.04
CA LYS A 26 -0.89 6.28 -10.49
C LYS A 26 -1.86 5.65 -9.49
N ALA A 27 -1.38 4.77 -8.61
CA ALA A 27 -2.19 4.10 -7.59
C ALA A 27 -2.26 4.87 -6.26
N PHE A 28 -1.59 6.02 -6.13
CA PHE A 28 -1.53 6.85 -4.91
C PHE A 28 -0.97 6.15 -3.66
N ILE A 29 -0.34 4.98 -3.83
CA ILE A 29 0.45 4.30 -2.79
C ILE A 29 1.95 4.67 -2.88
N GLY A 30 2.36 5.26 -4.00
CA GLY A 30 3.76 5.64 -4.26
C GLY A 30 4.68 4.44 -4.57
N PRO A 31 5.93 4.71 -4.96
CA PRO A 31 6.94 3.69 -5.21
C PRO A 31 7.58 3.20 -3.91
N SER A 32 7.93 1.91 -3.85
CA SER A 32 8.73 1.36 -2.73
C SER A 32 10.24 1.61 -2.92
N ILE A 33 10.66 2.02 -4.13
CA ILE A 33 12.05 2.28 -4.49
C ILE A 33 12.30 3.79 -4.54
N LYS A 34 13.19 4.29 -3.67
CA LYS A 34 13.47 5.73 -3.51
C LYS A 34 13.92 6.45 -4.78
N ALA A 35 14.57 5.75 -5.71
CA ALA A 35 15.06 6.31 -6.97
C ALA A 35 13.96 6.51 -8.03
N ALA A 36 12.73 6.04 -7.76
CA ALA A 36 11.57 6.18 -8.66
C ALA A 36 10.77 7.45 -8.35
N THR A 37 11.45 8.59 -8.38
CA THR A 37 10.86 9.89 -8.06
C THR A 37 9.78 10.30 -9.06
N LEU A 38 8.83 11.16 -8.65
CA LEU A 38 7.67 11.55 -9.47
C LEU A 38 8.07 12.22 -10.80
N ASP A 39 9.16 12.98 -10.82
CA ASP A 39 9.71 13.63 -12.02
C ASP A 39 10.13 12.64 -13.12
N ARG A 40 10.37 11.38 -12.75
CA ARG A 40 10.70 10.29 -13.68
C ARG A 40 9.47 9.54 -14.18
N ALA A 41 8.29 9.83 -13.66
CA ALA A 41 7.05 9.23 -14.13
C ALA A 41 6.61 9.84 -15.48
N PRO A 42 5.83 9.10 -16.30
CA PRO A 42 5.13 9.65 -17.45
C PRO A 42 4.34 10.93 -17.13
N ALA A 43 4.24 11.84 -18.11
CA ALA A 43 3.67 13.18 -17.91
C ALA A 43 2.19 13.14 -17.44
N ASP A 44 1.41 12.18 -17.92
CA ASP A 44 0.02 11.96 -17.51
C ASP A 44 -0.08 11.58 -16.02
N ILE A 45 0.83 10.73 -15.54
CA ILE A 45 0.91 10.35 -14.12
C ILE A 45 1.33 11.55 -13.27
N GLN A 46 2.30 12.34 -13.73
CA GLN A 46 2.70 13.56 -13.02
C GLN A 46 1.56 14.56 -12.86
N THR A 47 0.72 14.72 -13.89
CA THR A 47 -0.48 15.57 -13.83
C THR A 47 -1.52 14.99 -12.89
N LEU A 48 -1.83 13.70 -13.01
CA LEU A 48 -2.78 12.98 -12.15
C LEU A 48 -2.42 13.12 -10.67
N VAL A 49 -1.14 12.94 -10.33
CA VAL A 49 -0.66 13.10 -8.96
C VAL A 49 -0.81 14.55 -8.52
N ARG A 50 -0.41 15.53 -9.33
CA ARG A 50 -0.56 16.95 -8.96
C ARG A 50 -2.02 17.36 -8.70
N GLU A 51 -2.97 16.80 -9.44
CA GLU A 51 -4.40 17.13 -9.30
C GLU A 51 -5.06 16.47 -8.09
N HIS A 52 -4.65 15.25 -7.74
CA HIS A 52 -5.38 14.44 -6.75
C HIS A 52 -4.59 14.09 -5.49
N TRP A 53 -3.28 14.33 -5.47
CA TRP A 53 -2.46 14.02 -4.29
C TRP A 53 -2.93 14.82 -3.07
N ARG A 54 -3.11 14.11 -1.97
CA ARG A 54 -3.52 14.69 -0.69
C ARG A 54 -2.28 14.95 0.15
N PRO A 55 -2.09 16.16 0.72
CA PRO A 55 -0.95 16.45 1.62
C PRO A 55 -0.78 15.42 2.73
N GLU A 56 -1.89 14.86 3.20
CA GLU A 56 -1.94 13.82 4.22
C GLU A 56 -1.12 12.58 3.84
N TYR A 57 -1.03 12.22 2.55
CA TYR A 57 -0.25 11.06 2.09
C TYR A 57 1.26 11.27 2.32
N THR A 58 1.75 12.51 2.18
CA THR A 58 3.16 12.85 2.43
C THR A 58 3.49 12.91 3.92
N ASP A 59 2.50 13.29 4.74
CA ASP A 59 2.70 13.51 6.17
C ASP A 59 2.36 12.27 7.03
N MET A 60 1.76 11.23 6.44
CA MET A 60 1.41 9.99 7.14
C MET A 60 2.62 9.36 7.86
N GLU A 61 3.78 9.31 7.21
CA GLU A 61 5.01 8.76 7.81
C GLU A 61 5.57 9.63 8.95
N LYS A 62 5.33 10.94 8.90
CA LYS A 62 5.74 11.88 9.97
C LYS A 62 4.80 11.80 11.17
N LYS A 63 3.51 11.58 10.90
CA LYS A 63 2.43 11.63 11.91
C LYS A 63 2.21 10.29 12.60
N TYR A 64 2.34 9.18 11.89
CA TYR A 64 2.01 7.85 12.39
C TYR A 64 3.22 6.96 12.43
N ARG A 65 3.42 6.28 13.56
CA ARG A 65 4.46 5.27 13.70
C ARG A 65 4.07 4.02 12.90
N ILE A 66 4.90 3.63 11.95
CA ILE A 66 4.80 2.32 11.30
C ILE A 66 5.11 1.27 12.36
N VAL A 67 4.15 0.38 12.62
CA VAL A 67 4.29 -0.72 13.58
C VAL A 67 4.18 -2.06 12.87
N ALA A 68 4.86 -3.06 13.40
CA ALA A 68 4.66 -4.43 12.97
C ALA A 68 3.22 -4.89 13.24
N GLN A 69 2.81 -5.96 12.56
CA GLN A 69 1.54 -6.62 12.84
C GLN A 69 1.46 -7.01 14.33
N LEU A 70 0.26 -6.88 14.91
CA LEU A 70 -0.01 -7.29 16.28
C LEU A 70 0.33 -8.79 16.47
N PRO A 71 0.82 -9.19 17.66
CA PRO A 71 0.89 -10.60 18.03
C PRO A 71 -0.47 -11.28 17.82
N VAL A 72 -0.47 -12.56 17.44
CA VAL A 72 -1.69 -13.30 17.06
C VAL A 72 -2.81 -13.15 18.09
N LYS A 73 -2.47 -13.27 19.39
CA LYS A 73 -3.44 -13.13 20.49
C LYS A 73 -4.12 -11.76 20.50
N ASP A 74 -3.35 -10.70 20.30
CA ASP A 74 -3.85 -9.32 20.33
C ASP A 74 -4.64 -9.00 19.06
N LEU A 75 -4.24 -9.57 17.92
CA LEU A 75 -4.98 -9.43 16.67
C LEU A 75 -6.36 -10.08 16.75
N ILE A 76 -6.46 -11.30 17.31
CA ILE A 76 -7.75 -11.98 17.54
C ILE A 76 -8.63 -11.15 18.47
N ALA A 77 -8.08 -10.66 19.58
CA ALA A 77 -8.83 -9.81 20.51
C ALA A 77 -9.33 -8.51 19.85
N ALA A 78 -8.54 -7.92 18.95
CA ALA A 78 -8.96 -6.75 18.18
C ALA A 78 -10.09 -7.07 17.18
N MET A 79 -10.04 -8.24 16.53
CA MET A 79 -11.10 -8.70 15.64
C MET A 79 -12.41 -8.96 16.40
N ASP A 80 -12.36 -9.68 17.53
CA ASP A 80 -13.52 -9.92 18.40
C ASP A 80 -14.16 -8.61 18.89
N ARG A 81 -13.31 -7.63 19.26
CA ARG A 81 -13.76 -6.31 19.67
C ARG A 81 -14.49 -5.59 18.54
N TRP A 82 -13.96 -5.63 17.32
CA TRP A 82 -14.61 -5.03 16.15
C TRP A 82 -15.99 -5.66 15.89
N ASP A 83 -16.07 -6.99 15.92
CA ASP A 83 -17.33 -7.70 15.71
C ASP A 83 -18.38 -7.32 16.75
N ARG A 84 -17.98 -7.16 18.02
CA ARG A 84 -18.89 -6.75 19.10
C ARG A 84 -19.31 -5.28 19.03
N GLU A 85 -18.36 -4.37 18.80
CA GLU A 85 -18.60 -2.92 18.93
C GLU A 85 -19.13 -2.29 17.63
N VAL A 86 -18.74 -2.82 16.46
CA VAL A 86 -19.05 -2.24 15.15
C VAL A 86 -19.86 -3.20 14.28
N GLY A 87 -19.42 -4.46 14.19
CA GLY A 87 -20.06 -5.48 13.34
C GLY A 87 -21.48 -5.83 13.77
N ALA A 88 -21.69 -6.05 15.07
CA ALA A 88 -22.97 -6.46 15.65
C ALA A 88 -24.09 -5.42 15.46
N GLN A 89 -23.73 -4.13 15.35
CA GLN A 89 -24.70 -3.06 15.07
C GLN A 89 -25.24 -3.11 13.64
N ARG A 90 -24.63 -3.88 12.72
CA ARG A 90 -25.08 -4.03 11.34
C ARG A 90 -26.09 -5.16 11.12
N ILE A 91 -26.33 -6.01 12.12
CA ILE A 91 -27.44 -6.97 12.09
C ILE A 91 -28.71 -6.20 12.46
N LYS A 92 -29.34 -5.53 11.48
CA LYS A 92 -30.70 -5.03 11.66
C LYS A 92 -31.59 -6.21 12.00
N LYS A 93 -32.25 -6.15 13.16
CA LYS A 93 -33.40 -6.99 13.47
C LYS A 93 -34.40 -6.84 12.32
N PHE A 94 -34.60 -7.92 11.56
CA PHE A 94 -35.77 -8.09 10.73
C PHE A 94 -37.01 -8.20 11.62
#